data_AF-A0A158F4T2-F1
#
_entry.id   AF-A0A158F4T2-F1
#
_cell.length_a   1.000
_cell.length_b   1.000
_cell.length_c   1.000
_cell.angle_alpha   90.00
_cell.angle_beta   90.00
_cell.angle_gamma   90.00
#
_symmetry.space_group_name_H-M   'P 1'
#
loop_
_entity.id
_entity.type
_entity.pdbx_description
1 polymer ?
#
loop_
_entity_poly.entity_id
_entity_poly.type
_entity_poly.pdbx_seq_one_letter_code
_entity_poly.pdbx_strand_id
1 'polypeptide(L)'
;MIRARKLTLKELIGLIGDPAINLPGLQPTAAKQRWDVALICGAGDYTASRFSKTVKDFVDSAEKKSNYLVMVRALFHAVQVDHYQKTLKEDTPVNVKVAHDFKFQSKTVNLWEIKYQNKDRIYFYPVSSGDIKIIFLLMAYHKKDQNTPNEVKTPCTREIKELITGLAEIKFI
;
A
#
# COMPACT_ATOMS: atom_id res chain seq x y z
N MET A 1 11.22 -15.35 9.91
CA MET A 1 11.46 -13.93 10.25
C MET A 1 11.29 -13.03 9.02
N ILE A 2 10.31 -12.11 9.09
CA ILE A 2 10.01 -11.12 8.05
C ILE A 2 10.71 -9.81 8.41
N ARG A 3 11.41 -9.18 7.48
CA ARG A 3 11.96 -7.83 7.68
C ARG A 3 10.99 -6.82 7.09
N ALA A 4 10.65 -5.79 7.84
CA ALA A 4 9.74 -4.75 7.39
C ALA A 4 10.30 -3.36 7.74
N ARG A 5 9.93 -2.35 6.97
CA ARG A 5 10.26 -0.96 7.27
C ARG A 5 8.98 -0.14 7.28
N LYS A 6 8.74 0.57 8.37
CA LYS A 6 7.68 1.59 8.43
C LYS A 6 8.13 2.79 7.60
N LEU A 7 7.24 3.32 6.78
CA LEU A 7 7.51 4.48 5.95
C LEU A 7 6.77 5.69 6.48
N THR A 8 7.46 6.81 6.48
CA THR A 8 6.84 8.13 6.54
C THR A 8 6.27 8.51 5.17
N LEU A 9 5.37 9.50 5.15
CA LEU A 9 4.86 10.07 3.90
C LEU A 9 6.02 10.57 3.03
N LYS A 10 7.01 11.24 3.64
CA LYS A 10 8.17 11.80 2.95
C LYS A 10 8.99 10.71 2.24
N GLU A 11 9.23 9.58 2.90
CA GLU A 11 9.97 8.47 2.29
C GLU A 11 9.19 7.85 1.13
N LEU A 12 7.87 7.69 1.26
CA LEU A 12 7.05 7.13 0.21
C LEU A 12 6.92 8.07 -1.02
N ILE A 13 6.84 9.38 -0.79
CA ILE A 13 6.95 10.39 -1.86
C ILE A 13 8.32 10.30 -2.54
N GLY A 14 9.40 10.16 -1.76
CA GLY A 14 10.76 9.99 -2.29
C GLY A 14 10.92 8.76 -3.18
N LEU A 15 10.20 7.66 -2.88
CA LEU A 15 10.18 6.46 -3.72
C LEU A 15 9.45 6.67 -5.05
N ILE A 16 8.34 7.40 -5.05
CA ILE A 16 7.53 7.70 -6.25
C ILE A 16 8.24 8.73 -7.13
N GLY A 17 8.96 9.66 -6.51
CA GLY A 17 9.53 10.84 -7.14
C GLY A 17 8.54 12.01 -7.14
N ASP A 18 9.08 13.22 -7.18
CA ASP A 18 8.31 14.46 -7.15
C ASP A 18 7.98 14.91 -8.59
N PRO A 19 6.73 14.77 -9.09
CA PRO A 19 6.27 15.63 -10.17
C PRO A 19 6.06 17.00 -9.53
N ALA A 20 6.68 18.06 -10.03
CA ALA A 20 6.64 19.42 -9.47
C ALA A 20 5.20 20.02 -9.33
N ILE A 21 4.34 19.40 -8.52
CA ILE A 21 2.88 19.56 -8.46
C ILE A 21 2.50 19.55 -6.98
N ASN A 22 2.15 20.74 -6.49
CA ASN A 22 1.46 20.89 -5.21
C ASN A 22 0.03 20.38 -5.37
N LEU A 23 -0.35 19.33 -4.62
CA LEU A 23 -1.73 18.87 -4.49
C LEU A 23 -2.36 19.57 -3.26
N PRO A 24 -3.24 20.56 -3.43
CA PRO A 24 -3.90 21.24 -2.32
C PRO A 24 -4.90 20.30 -1.64
N GLY A 25 -5.02 20.37 -0.30
CA GLY A 25 -6.14 19.75 0.44
C GLY A 25 -5.96 18.33 0.96
N LEU A 26 -4.85 17.64 0.66
CA LEU A 26 -4.52 16.31 1.22
C LEU A 26 -3.23 16.36 2.05
N GLN A 27 -3.19 17.28 3.01
CA GLN A 27 -2.10 17.34 3.99
C GLN A 27 -2.48 16.48 5.20
N PRO A 28 -1.59 15.60 5.68
CA PRO A 28 -1.81 14.91 6.95
C PRO A 28 -2.03 15.96 8.03
N THR A 29 -3.11 15.83 8.80
CA THR A 29 -3.27 16.66 10.01
C THR A 29 -2.18 16.26 11.01
N ALA A 30 -1.82 17.12 11.95
CA ALA A 30 -0.85 16.79 13.01
C ALA A 30 -1.33 15.67 13.97
N ALA A 31 -2.45 15.01 13.67
CA ALA A 31 -3.00 13.90 14.43
C ALA A 31 -2.06 12.68 14.42
N LYS A 32 -1.99 12.01 15.57
CA LYS A 32 -1.24 10.76 15.74
C LYS A 32 -1.81 9.68 14.81
N GLN A 33 -0.95 9.03 14.03
CA GLN A 33 -1.33 7.90 13.18
C GLN A 33 -1.88 6.74 14.03
N ARG A 34 -3.00 6.17 13.57
CA ARG A 34 -3.63 4.97 14.15
C ARG A 34 -3.15 3.69 13.47
N TRP A 35 -2.71 3.80 12.23
CA TRP A 35 -2.11 2.73 11.45
C TRP A 35 -0.72 3.15 10.95
N ASP A 36 0.25 2.24 11.05
CA ASP A 36 1.52 2.40 10.34
C ASP A 36 1.37 1.98 8.88
N VAL A 37 2.21 2.54 8.00
CA VAL A 37 2.35 2.07 6.60
C VAL A 37 3.74 1.45 6.47
N ALA A 38 3.85 0.25 5.90
CA ALA A 38 5.10 -0.48 5.85
C ALA A 38 5.33 -1.22 4.52
N LEU A 39 6.59 -1.53 4.23
CA LEU A 39 7.01 -2.41 3.14
C LEU A 39 7.67 -3.67 3.71
N ILE A 40 7.48 -4.80 3.04
CA ILE A 40 8.31 -5.99 3.26
C ILE A 40 9.67 -5.74 2.62
N CYS A 41 10.73 -5.75 3.43
CA CYS A 41 12.09 -5.53 2.97
C CYS A 41 12.69 -6.84 2.47
N GLY A 42 13.04 -6.92 1.18
CA GLY A 42 13.98 -7.94 0.71
C GLY A 42 15.38 -7.63 1.24
N ALA A 43 16.30 -8.59 1.28
CA ALA A 43 17.74 -8.45 1.58
C ALA A 43 18.20 -7.48 2.71
N GLY A 44 17.30 -6.97 3.57
CA GLY A 44 17.59 -5.90 4.52
C GLY A 44 17.46 -4.46 3.99
N ASP A 45 16.93 -4.24 2.79
CA ASP A 45 16.72 -2.90 2.21
C ASP A 45 15.28 -2.74 1.69
N TYR A 46 14.59 -1.68 2.12
CA TYR A 46 13.22 -1.38 1.68
C TYR A 46 13.13 -1.00 0.20
N THR A 47 14.22 -0.47 -0.38
CA THR A 47 14.27 -0.19 -1.83
C THR A 47 14.31 -1.48 -2.67
N ALA A 48 14.70 -2.60 -2.05
CA ALA A 48 14.65 -3.93 -2.64
C ALA A 48 13.28 -4.62 -2.53
N SER A 49 12.31 -3.99 -1.84
CA SER A 49 10.93 -4.51 -1.76
C SER A 49 10.28 -4.60 -3.14
N ARG A 50 9.27 -5.46 -3.27
CA ARG A 50 8.47 -5.56 -4.50
C ARG A 50 7.75 -4.26 -4.82
N PHE A 51 7.17 -3.62 -3.82
CA PHE A 51 6.52 -2.33 -4.00
C PHE A 51 7.51 -1.30 -4.58
N SER A 52 8.69 -1.13 -3.99
CA SER A 52 9.71 -0.19 -4.49
C SER A 52 10.17 -0.51 -5.91
N LYS A 53 10.35 -1.80 -6.25
CA LYS A 53 10.69 -2.22 -7.63
C LYS A 53 9.58 -1.87 -8.61
N THR A 54 8.36 -2.25 -8.27
CA THR A 54 7.21 -2.00 -9.15
C THR A 54 6.83 -0.53 -9.26
N VAL A 55 7.15 0.31 -8.27
CA VAL A 55 7.08 1.77 -8.42
C VAL A 55 8.04 2.23 -9.52
N LYS A 56 9.30 1.77 -9.52
CA LYS A 56 10.26 2.11 -10.58
C LYS A 56 9.81 1.62 -11.97
N ASP A 57 9.22 0.43 -12.03
CA ASP A 57 8.83 -0.19 -13.30
C ASP A 57 7.57 0.42 -13.90
N PHE A 58 6.58 0.79 -13.06
CA PHE A 58 5.27 1.22 -13.54
C PHE A 58 4.99 2.72 -13.39
N VAL A 59 5.71 3.45 -12.53
CA VAL A 59 5.49 4.87 -12.22
C VAL A 59 6.53 5.75 -12.92
N ASP A 60 6.58 5.61 -14.23
CA ASP A 60 7.61 6.14 -15.14
C ASP A 60 7.28 7.53 -15.73
N SER A 61 6.01 7.97 -15.69
CA SER A 61 5.57 9.26 -16.24
C SER A 61 5.16 10.26 -15.16
N ALA A 62 5.18 11.56 -15.48
CA ALA A 62 4.73 12.61 -14.57
C ALA A 62 3.25 12.45 -14.15
N GLU A 63 2.40 12.03 -15.08
CA GLU A 63 0.99 11.73 -14.83
C GLU A 63 0.84 10.59 -13.82
N LYS A 64 1.53 9.47 -14.03
CA LYS A 64 1.48 8.34 -13.10
C LYS A 64 2.02 8.72 -11.74
N LYS A 65 3.15 9.45 -11.66
CA LYS A 65 3.68 9.97 -10.39
C LYS A 65 2.62 10.79 -9.66
N SER A 66 1.96 11.71 -10.34
CA SER A 66 0.88 12.52 -9.77
C SER A 66 -0.25 11.64 -9.22
N ASN A 67 -0.70 10.64 -9.98
CA ASN A 67 -1.74 9.71 -9.54
C ASN A 67 -1.35 8.92 -8.28
N TYR A 68 -0.11 8.42 -8.23
CA TYR A 68 0.40 7.71 -7.06
C TYR A 68 0.56 8.62 -5.84
N LEU A 69 0.96 9.87 -6.02
CA LEU A 69 1.02 10.84 -4.93
C LEU A 69 -0.37 11.13 -4.35
N VAL A 70 -1.41 11.23 -5.17
CA VAL A 70 -2.80 11.34 -4.67
C VAL A 70 -3.16 10.14 -3.82
N MET A 71 -2.89 8.91 -4.31
CA MET A 71 -3.18 7.67 -3.55
C MET A 71 -2.43 7.59 -2.22
N VAL A 72 -1.16 7.95 -2.22
CA VAL A 72 -0.33 7.93 -1.02
C VAL A 72 -0.75 8.99 -0.01
N ARG A 73 -1.05 10.22 -0.45
CA ARG A 73 -1.57 11.26 0.46
C ARG A 73 -2.93 10.88 1.03
N ALA A 74 -3.83 10.32 0.21
CA ALA A 74 -5.12 9.80 0.67
C ALA A 74 -4.95 8.68 1.72
N LEU A 75 -4.02 7.76 1.50
CA LEU A 75 -3.68 6.72 2.48
C LEU A 75 -3.18 7.35 3.79
N PHE A 76 -2.22 8.27 3.73
CA PHE A 76 -1.65 8.90 4.92
C PHE A 76 -2.63 9.80 5.68
N HIS A 77 -3.65 10.31 5.00
CA HIS A 77 -4.81 10.94 5.63
C HIS A 77 -5.68 9.88 6.35
N ALA A 78 -6.03 8.79 5.67
CA ALA A 78 -6.92 7.77 6.20
C ALA A 78 -6.36 6.96 7.39
N VAL A 79 -5.04 6.73 7.43
CA VAL A 79 -4.38 6.01 8.54
C VAL A 79 -4.38 6.78 9.87
N GLN A 80 -4.87 8.03 9.89
CA GLN A 80 -5.04 8.83 11.11
C GLN A 80 -6.26 8.41 11.94
N VAL A 81 -7.15 7.58 11.38
CA VAL A 81 -8.35 7.08 12.06
C VAL A 81 -8.39 5.56 12.10
N ASP A 82 -9.22 4.99 12.97
CA ASP A 82 -9.32 3.53 13.12
C ASP A 82 -9.93 2.86 11.87
N HIS A 83 -10.96 3.48 11.28
CA HIS A 83 -11.67 2.96 10.10
C HIS A 83 -11.11 3.50 8.78
N TYR A 84 -9.80 3.32 8.53
CA TYR A 84 -9.12 3.90 7.36
C TYR A 84 -9.82 3.61 6.02
N GLN A 85 -10.41 2.42 5.84
CA GLN A 85 -11.11 2.07 4.59
C GLN A 85 -12.35 2.92 4.35
N LYS A 86 -13.05 3.32 5.42
CA LYS A 86 -14.21 4.21 5.33
C LYS A 86 -13.77 5.60 4.89
N THR A 87 -12.75 6.15 5.56
CA THR A 87 -12.16 7.45 5.20
C THR A 87 -11.59 7.46 3.78
N LEU A 88 -10.93 6.39 3.33
CA LEU A 88 -10.52 6.27 1.93
C LEU A 88 -11.70 6.34 0.95
N LYS A 89 -12.89 5.84 1.31
CA LYS A 89 -14.07 5.85 0.42
C LYS A 89 -14.83 7.17 0.47
N GLU A 90 -14.93 7.79 1.64
CA GLU A 90 -15.85 8.90 1.91
C GLU A 90 -15.15 10.26 1.86
N ASP A 91 -13.89 10.33 2.30
CA ASP A 91 -13.19 11.61 2.57
C ASP A 91 -12.02 11.88 1.61
N THR A 92 -11.81 11.03 0.60
CA THR A 92 -10.68 11.16 -0.33
C THR A 92 -11.10 10.87 -1.77
N PRO A 93 -10.37 11.38 -2.79
CA PRO A 93 -10.74 11.19 -4.19
C PRO A 93 -10.37 9.81 -4.76
N VAL A 94 -9.97 8.86 -3.91
CA VAL A 94 -9.55 7.52 -4.33
C VAL A 94 -10.65 6.49 -4.08
N ASN A 95 -10.59 5.38 -4.79
CA ASN A 95 -11.45 4.23 -4.55
C ASN A 95 -10.64 3.13 -3.88
N VAL A 96 -11.23 2.46 -2.88
CA VAL A 96 -10.65 1.28 -2.23
C VAL A 96 -11.62 0.10 -2.29
N LYS A 97 -11.12 -1.05 -2.73
CA LYS A 97 -11.91 -2.29 -2.83
C LYS A 97 -11.03 -3.54 -2.76
N VAL A 98 -11.67 -4.69 -2.62
CA VAL A 98 -11.00 -6.00 -2.75
C VAL A 98 -10.60 -6.21 -4.21
N ALA A 99 -9.32 -6.47 -4.43
CA ALA A 99 -8.74 -6.77 -5.75
C ALA A 99 -8.75 -8.26 -6.06
N HIS A 100 -8.60 -9.10 -5.03
CA HIS A 100 -8.59 -10.55 -5.11
C HIS A 100 -8.82 -11.12 -3.70
N ASP A 101 -9.69 -12.12 -3.59
CA ASP A 101 -9.81 -12.94 -2.39
C ASP A 101 -9.27 -14.36 -2.63
N PHE A 102 -8.76 -14.99 -1.58
CA PHE A 102 -8.31 -16.38 -1.60
C PHE A 102 -8.48 -17.04 -0.24
N LYS A 103 -8.46 -18.38 -0.20
CA LYS A 103 -8.52 -19.16 1.04
C LYS A 103 -7.13 -19.44 1.59
N PHE A 104 -6.92 -19.22 2.88
CA PHE A 104 -5.72 -19.60 3.61
C PHE A 104 -6.05 -19.85 5.08
N GLN A 105 -5.56 -20.96 5.65
CA GLN A 105 -5.84 -21.36 7.05
C GLN A 105 -7.34 -21.28 7.42
N SER A 106 -8.20 -21.82 6.54
CA SER A 106 -9.66 -21.83 6.67
C SER A 106 -10.34 -20.45 6.71
N LYS A 107 -9.61 -19.36 6.42
CA LYS A 107 -10.14 -17.99 6.34
C LYS A 107 -10.13 -17.47 4.91
N THR A 108 -11.10 -16.62 4.57
CA THR A 108 -11.01 -15.79 3.36
C THR A 108 -10.06 -14.63 3.65
N VAL A 109 -9.06 -14.46 2.81
CA VAL A 109 -8.05 -13.42 2.90
C VAL A 109 -8.16 -12.52 1.67
N ASN A 110 -8.14 -11.21 1.90
CA ASN A 110 -8.38 -10.21 0.85
C ASN A 110 -7.11 -9.42 0.54
N LEU A 111 -6.71 -9.43 -0.73
CA LEU A 111 -5.84 -8.42 -1.32
C LEU A 111 -6.67 -7.18 -1.64
N TRP A 112 -6.24 -6.02 -1.18
CA TRP A 112 -6.94 -4.75 -1.41
C TRP A 112 -6.24 -3.90 -2.47
N GLU A 113 -6.98 -3.08 -3.19
CA GLU A 113 -6.45 -2.04 -4.10
C GLU A 113 -6.94 -0.65 -3.70
N ILE A 114 -6.03 0.33 -3.76
CA ILE A 114 -6.34 1.76 -3.86
C ILE A 114 -6.20 2.16 -5.33
N LYS A 115 -7.16 2.94 -5.82
CA LYS A 115 -7.26 3.40 -7.20
C LYS A 115 -7.51 4.91 -7.21
N TYR A 116 -6.69 5.66 -7.94
CA TYR A 116 -7.01 7.02 -8.38
C TYR A 116 -7.13 7.03 -9.90
N GLN A 117 -8.29 7.45 -10.42
CA GLN A 117 -8.63 7.35 -11.85
C GLN A 117 -8.42 5.92 -12.40
N ASN A 118 -8.39 5.71 -13.72
CA ASN A 118 -8.76 4.40 -14.26
C ASN A 118 -7.70 3.28 -14.20
N LYS A 119 -6.40 3.56 -14.21
CA LYS A 119 -5.40 2.51 -14.51
C LYS A 119 -4.40 2.22 -13.40
N ASP A 120 -4.01 3.22 -12.61
CA ASP A 120 -2.98 3.05 -11.58
C ASP A 120 -3.54 2.46 -10.29
N ARG A 121 -2.81 1.53 -9.67
CA ARG A 121 -3.22 0.83 -8.44
C ARG A 121 -2.06 0.69 -7.46
N ILE A 122 -2.38 0.89 -6.18
CA ILE A 122 -1.56 0.42 -5.07
C ILE A 122 -2.26 -0.80 -4.46
N TYR A 123 -1.61 -1.95 -4.53
CA TYR A 123 -2.06 -3.18 -3.87
C TYR A 123 -1.48 -3.28 -2.47
N PHE A 124 -2.32 -3.60 -1.50
CA PHE A 124 -1.93 -3.61 -0.10
C PHE A 124 -2.67 -4.67 0.72
N TYR A 125 -2.15 -4.95 1.91
CA TYR A 125 -2.75 -5.85 2.89
C TYR A 125 -2.67 -5.26 4.30
N PRO A 126 -3.82 -5.07 4.98
CA PRO A 126 -3.83 -4.65 6.37
C PRO A 126 -3.58 -5.83 7.32
N VAL A 127 -2.76 -5.59 8.34
CA VAL A 127 -2.50 -6.48 9.46
C VAL A 127 -2.98 -5.77 10.73
N SER A 128 -3.89 -6.43 11.46
CA SER A 128 -4.38 -5.95 12.75
C SER A 128 -4.34 -7.10 13.75
N SER A 129 -3.53 -6.98 14.81
CA SER A 129 -3.46 -7.96 15.90
C SER A 129 -3.06 -7.27 17.20
N GLY A 130 -3.96 -7.27 18.19
CA GLY A 130 -3.79 -6.47 19.41
C GLY A 130 -3.61 -4.99 19.07
N ASP A 131 -2.51 -4.40 19.55
CA ASP A 131 -2.15 -3.00 19.30
C ASP A 131 -1.40 -2.79 17.97
N ILE A 132 -1.05 -3.86 17.25
CA ILE A 132 -0.37 -3.77 15.97
C ILE A 132 -1.43 -3.49 14.90
N LYS A 133 -1.34 -2.31 14.27
CA LYS A 133 -2.18 -1.88 13.13
C LYS A 133 -1.28 -1.37 12.01
N ILE A 134 -1.09 -2.18 10.97
CA ILE A 134 -0.14 -1.89 9.89
C ILE A 134 -0.75 -2.16 8.54
N ILE A 135 -0.53 -1.25 7.58
CA ILE A 135 -0.87 -1.44 6.17
C ILE A 135 0.42 -1.76 5.41
N PHE A 136 0.54 -2.98 4.91
CA PHE A 136 1.66 -3.39 4.06
C PHE A 136 1.36 -3.06 2.60
N LEU A 137 2.19 -2.21 1.98
CA LEU A 137 2.12 -1.99 0.52
C LEU A 137 2.90 -3.11 -0.17
N LEU A 138 2.24 -3.79 -1.10
CA LEU A 138 2.75 -5.01 -1.74
C LEU A 138 3.23 -4.74 -3.16
N MET A 139 2.46 -3.97 -3.94
CA MET A 139 2.75 -3.74 -5.34
C MET A 139 2.14 -2.44 -5.88
N ALA A 140 2.91 -1.71 -6.67
CA ALA A 140 2.41 -0.69 -7.58
C ALA A 140 2.15 -1.34 -8.95
N TYR A 141 1.07 -0.98 -9.64
CA TYR A 141 0.77 -1.57 -10.94
C TYR A 141 -0.06 -0.64 -11.84
N HIS A 142 0.16 -0.72 -13.15
CA HIS A 142 -0.68 -0.06 -14.15
C HIS A 142 -1.60 -1.07 -14.83
N LYS A 143 -2.84 -1.14 -14.36
CA LYS A 143 -3.82 -2.14 -14.78
C LYS A 143 -4.39 -1.81 -16.16
N LYS A 144 -4.27 -2.77 -17.09
CA LYS A 144 -4.84 -2.68 -18.45
C LYS A 144 -6.27 -3.23 -18.53
N ASP A 145 -6.57 -4.27 -17.77
CA ASP A 145 -7.86 -4.98 -17.77
C ASP A 145 -8.70 -4.68 -16.53
N GLN A 146 -10.00 -5.01 -16.58
CA GLN A 146 -10.86 -4.89 -15.40
C GLN A 146 -10.46 -5.85 -14.27
N ASN A 147 -9.94 -7.03 -14.62
CA ASN A 147 -9.57 -8.09 -13.69
C ASN A 147 -8.13 -7.95 -13.18
N THR A 148 -7.89 -8.31 -11.92
CA THR A 148 -6.55 -8.30 -11.34
C THR A 148 -5.72 -9.43 -11.97
N PRO A 149 -4.57 -9.12 -12.61
CA PRO A 149 -3.79 -10.11 -13.35
C PRO A 149 -3.02 -11.06 -12.40
N ASN A 150 -2.63 -12.23 -12.92
CA ASN A 150 -1.92 -13.24 -12.13
C ASN A 150 -0.54 -12.76 -11.65
N GLU A 151 0.09 -11.86 -12.40
CA GLU A 151 1.36 -11.21 -12.01
C GLU A 151 1.23 -10.33 -10.77
N VAL A 152 0.01 -9.89 -10.42
CA VAL A 152 -0.30 -9.24 -9.14
C VAL A 152 -0.71 -10.29 -8.12
N LYS A 153 -1.70 -11.14 -8.46
CA LYS A 153 -2.31 -12.10 -7.54
C LYS A 153 -1.28 -13.04 -6.92
N THR A 154 -0.47 -13.71 -7.74
CA THR A 154 0.45 -14.75 -7.29
C THR A 154 1.48 -14.22 -6.28
N PRO A 155 2.27 -13.18 -6.58
CA PRO A 155 3.25 -12.67 -5.63
C PRO A 155 2.60 -12.03 -4.39
N CYS A 156 1.51 -11.26 -4.56
CA CYS A 156 0.85 -10.63 -3.41
C CYS A 156 0.24 -11.68 -2.47
N THR A 157 -0.39 -12.73 -3.01
CA THR A 157 -0.92 -13.85 -2.21
C THR A 157 0.19 -14.55 -1.44
N ARG A 158 1.37 -14.75 -2.04
CA ARG A 158 2.52 -15.34 -1.34
C ARG A 158 2.98 -14.44 -0.18
N GLU A 159 3.18 -13.16 -0.43
CA GLU A 159 3.61 -12.19 0.59
C GLU A 159 2.58 -12.05 1.73
N ILE A 160 1.29 -12.10 1.43
CA ILE A 160 0.24 -12.09 2.45
C ILE A 160 0.29 -13.37 3.31
N LYS A 161 0.48 -14.55 2.70
CA LYS A 161 0.61 -15.80 3.46
C LYS A 161 1.83 -15.77 4.38
N GLU A 162 2.94 -15.21 3.91
CA GLU A 162 4.13 -14.96 4.73
C GLU A 162 3.79 -14.04 5.90
N LEU A 163 3.17 -12.87 5.66
CA LEU A 163 2.75 -11.94 6.71
C LEU A 163 1.83 -12.58 7.76
N ILE A 164 0.88 -13.41 7.35
CA ILE A 164 -0.04 -14.11 8.27
C ILE A 164 0.72 -15.12 9.12
N THR A 165 1.63 -15.88 8.54
CA THR A 165 2.35 -16.97 9.22
C THR A 165 3.48 -16.43 10.11
N GLY A 166 4.15 -15.37 9.67
CA GLY A 166 5.30 -14.76 10.33
C GLY A 166 4.98 -13.51 11.15
N LEU A 167 3.72 -13.26 11.49
CA LEU A 167 3.28 -12.02 12.15
C LEU A 167 4.04 -11.76 13.45
N ALA A 168 4.23 -12.79 14.28
CA ALA A 168 4.97 -12.69 15.54
C ALA A 168 6.49 -12.49 15.33
N GLU A 169 6.99 -12.69 14.12
CA GLU A 169 8.41 -12.62 13.76
C GLU A 169 8.74 -11.46 12.82
N ILE A 170 7.89 -10.42 12.78
CA ILE A 170 8.17 -9.21 11.99
C ILE A 170 9.22 -8.39 12.74
N LYS A 171 10.40 -8.26 12.14
CA LYS A 171 11.48 -7.38 12.59
C LYS A 171 11.43 -6.07 11.80
N PHE A 172 11.17 -4.96 12.50
CA PHE A 172 11.28 -3.64 11.91
C PHE A 172 12.74 -3.20 11.81
N ILE A 173 13.13 -2.66 10.66
CA ILE A 173 14.47 -2.15 10.35
C ILE A 173 14.44 -0.71 9.85
#